data_AF-B1TE29-F1
#
_entry.id   AF-B1TE29-F1
#
_cell.length_a   1.000
_cell.length_b   1.000
_cell.length_c   1.000
_cell.angle_alpha   90.00
_cell.angle_beta   90.00
_cell.angle_gamma   90.00
#
_symmetry.space_group_name_H-M   'P 1'
#
loop_
_entity.id
_entity.type
_entity.pdbx_description
1 polymer ?
#
loop_
_entity_poly.entity_id
_entity_poly.type
_entity_poly.pdbx_seq_one_letter_code
_entity_poly.pdbx_strand_id
1 'polypeptide(L)'
;MFQVNHQVRFLDLVDLETRARDGLVDIVNRLESLKRPPVAAEREQLALCKAILAAVYDTKSSDGVTEVCDPLFVATRELLARKSLINRPLLSELSGHLVFGAGDAGGPNGANGADTEPASITLVALVLGILAVDGATPPPVKVVDGRTVPDDASGLMNTFTRQFFAAVGEANSYGALAQRVLALLCIEGDPDGRDGEKPGVVTTEFARVMRGLQARKIQADEPQLRRRINEELNTVQNIGGENAIADLGIDLPNLEDLEDANIVADNVRVMGPMIVAAMFDELKVFQVVDRIVEQFQHGTLPIGPGNAGKLLYRYWRETPNRISEQERKNFAAITLGVPGGDPNTAGNREFNDLWIRFVSSVSSFVRQTEVDSLLRASVPNPINHQQVRKAARDLAGNLSLHGYGMAHYAAREIQSQVKFMIDLLQDPEIRGCYGAKDMWQVIDQVATYDLGGARTSSRYRTLATCGTIITAWLANNVDRVNKATGPLLSIDQIANPDVSSNHKSTVDPTDYDLVNACELWLADTATTDTQIEQFSQPREAPQMTSKPVPIPAMAREMLDGVGDIGAGIGLGAGVPVKAGYGVGAHNGASYYSNRPN
;
A
#
# COMPACT_ATOMS: atom_id res chain seq x y z
N MET A 1 -37.25 22.30 -17.04
CA MET A 1 -36.71 21.48 -15.93
C MET A 1 -36.65 20.06 -16.49
N PHE A 2 -35.46 19.48 -16.59
CA PHE A 2 -35.33 18.10 -17.06
C PHE A 2 -36.08 17.18 -16.09
N GLN A 3 -36.82 16.21 -16.62
CA GLN A 3 -37.49 15.19 -15.83
C GLN A 3 -36.77 13.87 -16.09
N VAL A 4 -36.41 13.17 -15.01
CA VAL A 4 -35.78 11.84 -15.11
C VAL A 4 -36.67 10.94 -15.94
N ASN A 5 -36.15 10.41 -17.03
CA ASN A 5 -36.86 9.53 -17.95
C ASN A 5 -35.90 8.43 -18.45
N HIS A 6 -36.38 7.55 -19.31
CA HIS A 6 -35.59 6.45 -19.89
C HIS A 6 -34.43 6.90 -20.81
N GLN A 7 -34.31 8.19 -21.10
CA GLN A 7 -33.24 8.77 -21.92
C GLN A 7 -32.01 9.18 -21.10
N VAL A 8 -32.07 9.06 -19.77
CA VAL A 8 -30.90 9.28 -18.92
C VAL A 8 -29.86 8.21 -19.23
N ARG A 9 -28.66 8.67 -19.58
CA ARG A 9 -27.53 7.80 -19.91
C ARG A 9 -26.53 7.75 -18.75
N PHE A 10 -26.29 6.56 -18.23
CA PHE A 10 -25.29 6.34 -17.18
C PHE A 10 -23.94 5.94 -17.79
N LEU A 11 -22.94 6.82 -17.67
CA LEU A 11 -21.68 6.69 -18.40
C LEU A 11 -20.80 5.57 -17.82
N ASP A 12 -20.76 5.45 -16.50
CA ASP A 12 -19.97 4.44 -15.80
C ASP A 12 -20.50 3.02 -15.99
N LEU A 13 -21.80 2.83 -16.23
CA LEU A 13 -22.34 1.51 -16.56
C LEU A 13 -21.80 0.99 -17.90
N VAL A 14 -21.64 1.87 -18.89
CA VAL A 14 -21.04 1.53 -20.19
C VAL A 14 -19.60 1.08 -20.01
N ASP A 15 -18.83 1.81 -19.20
CA ASP A 15 -17.43 1.50 -18.93
C ASP A 15 -17.26 0.18 -18.16
N LEU A 16 -18.11 -0.06 -17.16
CA LEU A 16 -18.13 -1.30 -16.38
C LEU A 16 -18.46 -2.51 -17.25
N GLU A 17 -19.50 -2.41 -18.06
CA GLU A 17 -19.91 -3.49 -18.97
C GLU A 17 -18.86 -3.75 -20.06
N THR A 18 -18.23 -2.70 -20.59
CA THR A 18 -17.12 -2.85 -21.56
C THR A 18 -15.93 -3.54 -20.91
N ARG A 19 -15.52 -3.13 -19.70
CA ARG A 19 -14.42 -3.74 -18.95
C ARG A 19 -14.69 -5.22 -18.61
N ALA A 20 -15.91 -5.54 -18.19
CA ALA A 20 -16.31 -6.92 -17.90
C ALA A 20 -16.23 -7.80 -19.15
N ARG A 21 -16.70 -7.28 -20.29
CA ARG A 21 -16.66 -7.97 -21.58
C ARG A 21 -15.23 -8.20 -22.06
N ASP A 22 -14.39 -7.15 -22.05
CA ASP A 22 -12.99 -7.24 -22.46
C ASP A 22 -12.22 -8.24 -21.58
N GLY A 23 -12.47 -8.23 -20.27
CA GLY A 23 -11.89 -9.22 -19.36
C GLY A 23 -12.25 -10.67 -19.70
N LEU A 24 -13.50 -10.93 -20.12
CA LEU A 24 -13.91 -12.26 -20.58
C LEU A 24 -13.23 -12.64 -21.90
N VAL A 25 -13.11 -11.72 -22.84
CA VAL A 25 -12.41 -11.93 -24.12
C VAL A 25 -10.94 -12.25 -23.89
N ASP A 26 -10.27 -11.52 -22.98
CA ASP A 26 -8.88 -11.76 -22.62
C ASP A 26 -8.67 -13.12 -21.98
N ILE A 27 -9.58 -13.56 -21.10
CA ILE A 27 -9.53 -14.90 -20.49
C ILE A 27 -9.67 -15.98 -21.58
N VAL A 28 -10.62 -15.82 -22.52
CA VAL A 28 -10.80 -16.76 -23.63
C VAL A 28 -9.53 -16.82 -24.49
N ASN A 29 -9.01 -15.67 -24.93
CA ASN A 29 -7.80 -15.57 -25.75
C ASN A 29 -6.58 -16.19 -25.05
N ARG A 30 -6.42 -15.94 -23.74
CA ARG A 30 -5.34 -16.52 -22.92
C ARG A 30 -5.45 -18.04 -22.82
N LEU A 31 -6.64 -18.57 -22.59
CA LEU A 31 -6.86 -20.01 -22.44
C LEU A 31 -6.77 -20.76 -23.78
N GLU A 32 -7.16 -20.14 -24.89
CA GLU A 32 -7.03 -20.71 -26.24
C GLU A 32 -5.59 -20.67 -26.78
N SER A 33 -4.79 -19.69 -26.36
CA SER A 33 -3.39 -19.55 -26.77
C SER A 33 -2.40 -20.43 -25.97
N LEU A 34 -2.90 -21.29 -25.06
CA LEU A 34 -2.06 -22.21 -24.29
C LEU A 34 -1.39 -23.23 -25.23
N LYS A 35 -0.05 -23.32 -25.16
CA LYS A 35 0.75 -24.34 -25.89
C LYS A 35 0.57 -25.77 -25.35
N ARG A 36 -0.15 -25.92 -24.24
CA ARG A 36 -0.49 -27.19 -23.60
C ARG A 36 -2.01 -27.37 -23.59
N PRO A 37 -2.53 -28.61 -23.54
CA PRO A 37 -3.96 -28.82 -23.37
C PRO A 37 -4.42 -28.21 -22.03
N PRO A 38 -5.60 -27.55 -21.99
CA PRO A 38 -6.15 -26.99 -20.77
C PRO A 38 -6.54 -28.11 -19.79
N VAL A 39 -6.30 -27.86 -18.50
CA VAL A 39 -6.70 -28.74 -17.38
C VAL A 39 -8.22 -28.64 -17.16
N ALA A 40 -8.83 -29.57 -16.43
CA ALA A 40 -10.29 -29.60 -16.20
C ALA A 40 -10.87 -28.25 -15.76
N ALA A 41 -10.29 -27.60 -14.75
CA ALA A 41 -10.73 -26.29 -14.28
C ALA A 41 -10.61 -25.19 -15.36
N GLU A 42 -9.56 -25.22 -16.18
CA GLU A 42 -9.38 -24.27 -17.29
C GLU A 42 -10.39 -24.51 -18.42
N ARG A 43 -10.78 -25.77 -18.66
CA ARG A 43 -11.85 -26.11 -19.63
C ARG A 43 -13.20 -25.62 -19.15
N GLU A 44 -13.50 -25.78 -17.86
CA GLU A 44 -14.72 -25.29 -17.25
C GLU A 44 -14.78 -23.76 -17.31
N GLN A 45 -13.69 -23.08 -16.96
CA GLN A 45 -13.59 -21.62 -17.04
C GLN A 45 -13.73 -21.12 -18.49
N LEU A 46 -13.07 -21.78 -19.45
CA LEU A 46 -13.18 -21.44 -20.87
C LEU A 46 -14.62 -21.63 -21.38
N ALA A 47 -15.27 -22.73 -21.02
CA ALA A 47 -16.66 -23.01 -21.38
C ALA A 47 -17.62 -21.96 -20.80
N LEU A 48 -17.42 -21.59 -19.53
CA LEU A 48 -18.19 -20.56 -18.86
C LEU A 48 -18.03 -19.19 -19.53
N CYS A 49 -16.79 -18.74 -19.78
CA CYS A 49 -16.54 -17.43 -20.40
C CYS A 49 -17.13 -17.36 -21.82
N LYS A 50 -16.99 -18.44 -22.61
CA LYS A 50 -17.61 -18.54 -23.94
C LYS A 50 -19.14 -18.53 -23.87
N ALA A 51 -19.74 -19.20 -22.89
CA ALA A 51 -21.18 -19.19 -22.71
C ALA A 51 -21.70 -17.77 -22.38
N ILE A 52 -21.01 -17.03 -21.51
CA ILE A 52 -21.37 -15.64 -21.18
C ILE A 52 -21.23 -14.74 -22.42
N LEU A 53 -20.11 -14.80 -23.14
CA LEU A 53 -19.93 -14.01 -24.35
C LEU A 53 -20.99 -14.36 -25.41
N ALA A 54 -21.34 -15.63 -25.56
CA ALA A 54 -22.41 -16.04 -26.46
C ALA A 54 -23.76 -15.44 -26.05
N ALA A 55 -24.10 -15.43 -24.76
CA ALA A 55 -25.34 -14.81 -24.28
C ALA A 55 -25.37 -13.28 -24.51
N VAL A 56 -24.24 -12.59 -24.30
CA VAL A 56 -24.12 -11.13 -24.51
C VAL A 56 -24.20 -10.76 -25.99
N TYR A 57 -23.58 -11.55 -26.88
CA TYR A 57 -23.60 -11.29 -28.33
C TYR A 57 -24.84 -11.84 -29.05
N ASP A 58 -25.58 -12.77 -28.43
CA ASP A 58 -26.81 -13.29 -29.03
C ASP A 58 -27.92 -12.23 -28.96
N THR A 59 -28.36 -11.81 -30.15
CA THR A 59 -29.44 -10.82 -30.32
C THR A 59 -30.83 -11.44 -30.20
N LYS A 60 -30.93 -12.75 -29.97
CA LYS A 60 -32.18 -13.52 -29.86
C LYS A 60 -32.51 -13.91 -28.42
N SER A 61 -32.24 -13.04 -27.45
CA SER A 61 -32.71 -13.25 -26.07
C SER A 61 -34.23 -13.39 -26.02
N SER A 62 -34.73 -14.23 -25.11
CA SER A 62 -36.17 -14.51 -24.89
C SER A 62 -37.06 -13.27 -24.72
N ASP A 63 -36.49 -12.16 -24.24
CA ASP A 63 -37.20 -10.88 -24.02
C ASP A 63 -36.90 -9.81 -25.10
N GLY A 64 -36.10 -10.12 -26.12
CA GLY A 64 -35.72 -9.18 -27.18
C GLY A 64 -34.73 -8.08 -26.75
N VAL A 65 -34.10 -8.22 -25.59
CA VAL A 65 -33.14 -7.25 -25.01
C VAL A 65 -31.75 -7.88 -24.93
N THR A 66 -30.71 -7.12 -25.27
CA THR A 66 -29.29 -7.53 -25.18
C THR A 66 -28.91 -7.86 -23.73
N GLU A 67 -28.21 -8.97 -23.50
CA GLU A 67 -27.71 -9.32 -22.16
C GLU A 67 -26.41 -8.60 -21.82
N VAL A 68 -26.15 -8.50 -20.52
CA VAL A 68 -24.98 -7.83 -19.92
C VAL A 68 -24.17 -8.80 -19.09
N CYS A 69 -22.88 -8.54 -18.94
CA CYS A 69 -21.94 -9.42 -18.23
C CYS A 69 -21.25 -8.78 -17.03
N ASP A 70 -21.46 -7.49 -16.77
CA ASP A 70 -20.96 -6.85 -15.55
C ASP A 70 -21.53 -7.53 -14.29
N PRO A 71 -20.67 -8.11 -13.41
CA PRO A 71 -21.14 -8.83 -12.23
C PRO A 71 -21.94 -7.97 -11.26
N LEU A 72 -21.59 -6.68 -11.12
CA LEU A 72 -22.27 -5.78 -10.20
C LEU A 72 -23.70 -5.52 -10.67
N PHE A 73 -23.87 -5.20 -11.95
CA PHE A 73 -25.18 -5.01 -12.57
C PHE A 73 -26.01 -6.29 -12.55
N VAL A 74 -25.46 -7.43 -12.98
CA VAL A 74 -26.18 -8.71 -13.04
C VAL A 74 -26.68 -9.13 -11.67
N ALA A 75 -25.85 -9.04 -10.63
CA ALA A 75 -26.25 -9.39 -9.27
C ALA A 75 -27.30 -8.42 -8.70
N THR A 76 -27.17 -7.11 -8.99
CA THR A 76 -28.14 -6.09 -8.56
C THR A 76 -29.49 -6.29 -9.25
N ARG A 77 -29.50 -6.53 -10.57
CA ARG A 77 -30.69 -6.84 -11.37
C ARG A 77 -31.45 -8.03 -10.78
N GLU A 78 -30.73 -9.12 -10.53
CA GLU A 78 -31.31 -10.35 -9.99
C GLU A 78 -31.93 -10.13 -8.60
N LEU A 79 -31.25 -9.41 -7.70
CA LEU A 79 -31.79 -9.12 -6.37
C LEU A 79 -33.00 -8.17 -6.40
N LEU A 80 -32.99 -7.16 -7.27
CA LEU A 80 -34.14 -6.27 -7.48
C LEU A 80 -35.37 -7.05 -7.96
N ALA A 81 -35.17 -8.00 -8.89
CA ALA A 81 -36.23 -8.87 -9.42
C ALA A 81 -36.73 -9.86 -8.37
N ARG A 82 -35.83 -10.64 -7.72
CA ARG A 82 -36.17 -11.64 -6.69
C ARG A 82 -36.94 -11.06 -5.50
N LYS A 83 -36.75 -9.76 -5.22
CA LYS A 83 -37.33 -9.08 -4.06
C LYS A 83 -38.44 -8.10 -4.44
N SER A 84 -38.80 -8.00 -5.72
CA SER A 84 -39.86 -7.12 -6.24
C SER A 84 -39.73 -5.68 -5.73
N LEU A 85 -38.50 -5.16 -5.69
CA LEU A 85 -38.19 -3.83 -5.12
C LEU A 85 -38.48 -2.67 -6.09
N ILE A 86 -38.82 -2.98 -7.34
CA ILE A 86 -39.14 -2.02 -8.40
C ILE A 86 -40.42 -2.46 -9.13
N ASN A 87 -41.22 -1.49 -9.56
CA ASN A 87 -42.54 -1.72 -10.15
C ASN A 87 -42.49 -2.43 -11.50
N ARG A 88 -41.42 -2.20 -12.27
CA ARG A 88 -41.13 -2.93 -13.51
C ARG A 88 -39.78 -3.64 -13.35
N PRO A 89 -39.65 -4.90 -13.76
CA PRO A 89 -38.38 -5.61 -13.63
C PRO A 89 -37.31 -4.96 -14.51
N LEU A 90 -36.13 -4.73 -13.94
CA LEU A 90 -34.95 -4.32 -14.70
C LEU A 90 -34.51 -5.52 -15.55
N LEU A 91 -34.47 -5.34 -16.87
CA LEU A 91 -34.10 -6.40 -17.80
C LEU A 91 -32.62 -6.30 -18.18
N SER A 92 -32.14 -5.12 -18.54
CA SER A 92 -30.76 -4.94 -18.99
C SER A 92 -30.33 -3.46 -18.97
N GLU A 93 -29.12 -3.21 -19.44
CA GLU A 93 -28.59 -1.90 -19.79
C GLU A 93 -28.22 -1.89 -21.28
N LEU A 94 -28.53 -0.79 -21.99
CA LEU A 94 -28.14 -0.58 -23.38
C LEU A 94 -27.41 0.76 -23.53
N SER A 95 -26.08 0.71 -23.57
CA SER A 95 -25.22 1.89 -23.81
C SER A 95 -25.48 3.03 -22.82
N GLY A 96 -25.70 2.68 -21.56
CA GLY A 96 -25.96 3.58 -20.44
C GLY A 96 -27.44 3.71 -20.10
N HIS A 97 -28.35 3.18 -20.92
CA HIS A 97 -29.80 3.31 -20.70
C HIS A 97 -30.34 2.07 -20.00
N LEU A 98 -31.00 2.26 -18.86
CA LEU A 98 -31.64 1.17 -18.13
C LEU A 98 -32.91 0.71 -18.87
N VAL A 99 -32.97 -0.58 -19.19
CA VAL A 99 -34.09 -1.20 -19.91
C VAL A 99 -34.96 -1.98 -18.93
N PHE A 100 -36.24 -1.65 -18.87
CA PHE A 100 -37.23 -2.28 -17.98
C PHE A 100 -38.30 -3.03 -18.78
N GLY A 101 -38.82 -4.12 -18.22
CA GLY A 101 -39.87 -4.94 -18.83
C GLY A 101 -41.26 -4.33 -18.74
N ALA A 102 -42.22 -4.91 -19.46
CA ALA A 102 -43.63 -4.56 -19.32
C ALA A 102 -44.12 -4.93 -17.91
N GLY A 103 -44.77 -3.99 -17.21
CA GLY A 103 -45.39 -4.28 -15.91
C GLY A 103 -46.68 -5.09 -16.07
N ASP A 104 -47.05 -5.85 -15.04
CA ASP A 104 -48.34 -6.55 -15.00
C ASP A 104 -49.49 -5.53 -15.09
N ALA A 105 -50.15 -5.51 -16.25
CA ALA A 105 -51.32 -4.69 -16.54
C ALA A 105 -52.57 -5.26 -15.82
N GLY A 106 -52.67 -4.99 -14.52
CA GLY A 106 -53.80 -5.39 -13.67
C GLY A 106 -54.76 -4.26 -13.25
N GLY A 107 -54.75 -3.11 -13.92
CA GLY A 107 -55.63 -1.97 -13.62
C GLY A 107 -56.23 -1.33 -14.88
N PRO A 108 -57.50 -0.87 -14.88
CA PRO A 108 -58.29 -0.65 -16.08
C PRO A 108 -58.02 0.69 -16.79
N ASN A 109 -56.78 1.15 -16.85
CA ASN A 109 -56.35 2.30 -17.66
C ASN A 109 -55.04 1.96 -18.38
N GLY A 110 -55.14 1.08 -19.38
CA GLY A 110 -54.08 0.89 -20.37
C GLY A 110 -54.08 2.05 -21.35
N ALA A 111 -53.11 2.95 -21.21
CA ALA A 111 -52.78 3.92 -22.24
C ALA A 111 -51.27 4.24 -22.21
N ASN A 112 -50.60 3.86 -23.30
CA ASN A 112 -49.27 4.30 -23.75
C ASN A 112 -48.03 3.86 -22.97
N GLY A 113 -47.06 3.31 -23.70
CA GLY A 113 -45.72 2.94 -23.25
C GLY A 113 -44.80 4.12 -22.92
N ALA A 114 -45.25 5.01 -22.04
CA ALA A 114 -44.45 6.06 -21.42
C ALA A 114 -44.45 5.83 -19.90
N ASP A 115 -43.46 6.35 -19.21
CA ASP A 115 -43.32 6.30 -17.75
C ASP A 115 -42.93 4.91 -17.20
N THR A 116 -41.69 4.52 -17.46
CA THR A 116 -40.88 4.00 -16.34
C THR A 116 -40.92 5.04 -15.24
N GLU A 117 -41.42 4.69 -14.05
CA GLU A 117 -41.50 5.67 -12.96
C GLU A 117 -40.10 6.24 -12.70
N PRO A 118 -39.91 7.57 -12.75
CA PRO A 118 -38.66 8.26 -12.43
C PRO A 118 -38.00 7.71 -11.15
N ALA A 119 -38.83 7.30 -10.18
CA ALA A 119 -38.43 6.64 -8.95
C ALA A 119 -37.62 5.35 -9.15
N SER A 120 -38.03 4.47 -10.08
CA SER A 120 -37.32 3.20 -10.34
C SER A 120 -35.95 3.46 -10.97
N ILE A 121 -35.86 4.40 -11.92
CA ILE A 121 -34.58 4.79 -12.55
C ILE A 121 -33.65 5.40 -11.49
N THR A 122 -34.16 6.32 -10.68
CA THR A 122 -33.39 6.95 -9.59
C THR A 122 -32.91 5.92 -8.57
N LEU A 123 -33.78 5.00 -8.14
CA LEU A 123 -33.42 3.98 -7.16
C LEU A 123 -32.33 3.05 -7.70
N VAL A 124 -32.50 2.53 -8.91
CA VAL A 124 -31.53 1.61 -9.52
C VAL A 124 -30.17 2.31 -9.70
N ALA A 125 -30.16 3.52 -10.25
CA ALA A 125 -28.93 4.28 -10.45
C ALA A 125 -28.21 4.57 -9.13
N LEU A 126 -28.95 4.97 -8.09
CA LEU A 126 -28.36 5.31 -6.80
C LEU A 126 -27.84 4.06 -6.07
N VAL A 127 -28.56 2.94 -6.13
CA VAL A 127 -28.12 1.67 -5.53
C VAL A 127 -26.85 1.17 -6.22
N LEU A 128 -26.79 1.19 -7.55
CA LEU A 128 -25.58 0.83 -8.29
C LEU A 128 -24.39 1.74 -7.92
N GLY A 129 -24.64 3.05 -7.85
CA GLY A 129 -23.63 4.03 -7.45
C GLY A 129 -23.12 3.82 -6.03
N ILE A 130 -24.00 3.58 -5.05
CA ILE A 130 -23.64 3.30 -3.65
C ILE A 130 -22.82 2.00 -3.56
N LEU A 131 -23.27 0.93 -4.22
CA LEU A 131 -22.55 -0.35 -4.22
C LEU A 131 -21.17 -0.22 -4.84
N ALA A 132 -21.02 0.55 -5.91
CA ALA A 132 -19.73 0.83 -6.52
C ALA A 132 -18.82 1.68 -5.62
N VAL A 133 -19.35 2.73 -4.97
CA VAL A 133 -18.59 3.58 -4.04
C VAL A 133 -18.13 2.80 -2.81
N ASP A 134 -18.95 1.88 -2.30
CA ASP A 134 -18.64 1.06 -1.12
C ASP A 134 -17.77 -0.17 -1.44
N GLY A 135 -17.41 -0.37 -2.71
CA GLY A 135 -16.58 -1.50 -3.14
C GLY A 135 -17.27 -2.85 -2.91
N ALA A 136 -18.57 -2.93 -3.20
CA ALA A 136 -19.32 -4.17 -3.07
C ALA A 136 -18.69 -5.30 -3.90
N THR A 137 -18.73 -6.52 -3.37
CA THR A 137 -18.11 -7.69 -4.00
C THR A 137 -19.19 -8.58 -4.63
N PRO A 138 -19.54 -8.39 -5.91
CA PRO A 138 -20.56 -9.18 -6.57
C PRO A 138 -20.09 -10.64 -6.80
N PRO A 139 -21.00 -11.62 -6.77
CA PRO A 139 -20.70 -12.98 -7.20
C PRO A 139 -20.37 -13.03 -8.70
N PRO A 140 -19.54 -14.02 -9.16
CA PRO A 140 -19.27 -14.23 -10.57
C PRO A 140 -20.55 -14.50 -11.37
N VAL A 141 -20.52 -14.21 -12.67
CA VAL A 141 -21.67 -14.43 -13.56
C VAL A 141 -21.63 -15.84 -14.15
N LYS A 142 -22.80 -16.44 -14.35
CA LYS A 142 -23.02 -17.66 -15.15
C LYS A 142 -24.20 -17.47 -16.09
N VAL A 143 -24.37 -18.37 -17.05
CA VAL A 143 -25.52 -18.35 -17.96
C VAL A 143 -26.50 -19.46 -17.61
N VAL A 144 -27.77 -19.11 -17.46
CA VAL A 144 -28.89 -20.04 -17.27
C VAL A 144 -30.00 -19.65 -18.25
N ASP A 145 -30.45 -20.60 -19.07
CA ASP A 145 -31.51 -20.39 -20.08
C ASP A 145 -31.26 -19.19 -21.01
N GLY A 146 -30.00 -18.93 -21.36
CA GLY A 146 -29.59 -17.82 -22.22
C GLY A 146 -29.52 -16.45 -21.54
N ARG A 147 -29.78 -16.36 -20.23
CA ARG A 147 -29.63 -15.14 -19.43
C ARG A 147 -28.42 -15.18 -18.52
N THR A 148 -27.81 -14.04 -18.28
CA THR A 148 -26.74 -13.92 -17.29
C THR A 148 -27.32 -13.85 -15.88
N VAL A 149 -26.86 -14.70 -14.99
CA VAL A 149 -27.32 -14.74 -13.59
C VAL A 149 -26.11 -14.82 -12.67
N PRO A 150 -26.19 -14.27 -11.45
CA PRO A 150 -25.12 -14.42 -10.49
C PRO A 150 -24.96 -15.90 -10.08
N ASP A 151 -23.72 -16.31 -9.84
CA ASP A 151 -23.43 -17.64 -9.35
C ASP A 151 -23.63 -17.74 -7.84
N ASP A 152 -24.84 -18.17 -7.46
CA ASP A 152 -25.23 -18.42 -6.07
C ASP A 152 -24.29 -19.43 -5.34
N ALA A 153 -23.57 -20.30 -6.09
CA ALA A 153 -22.66 -21.29 -5.52
C ALA A 153 -21.29 -20.72 -5.12
N SER A 154 -20.95 -19.49 -5.52
CA SER A 154 -19.66 -18.85 -5.26
C SER A 154 -19.39 -18.49 -3.79
N GLY A 155 -20.40 -18.58 -2.92
CA GLY A 155 -20.32 -18.16 -1.51
C GLY A 155 -20.37 -16.64 -1.29
N LEU A 156 -20.25 -15.84 -2.34
CA LEU A 156 -20.24 -14.36 -2.27
C LEU A 156 -21.65 -13.75 -2.21
N MET A 157 -22.68 -14.49 -2.65
CA MET A 157 -24.05 -13.98 -2.74
C MET A 157 -24.61 -13.48 -1.40
N ASN A 158 -24.30 -14.16 -0.29
CA ASN A 158 -24.79 -13.74 1.04
C ASN A 158 -24.19 -12.40 1.48
N THR A 159 -22.90 -12.19 1.22
CA THR A 159 -22.21 -10.92 1.53
C THR A 159 -22.74 -9.81 0.63
N PHE A 160 -22.84 -10.08 -0.67
CA PHE A 160 -23.40 -9.12 -1.62
C PHE A 160 -24.85 -8.74 -1.29
N THR A 161 -25.68 -9.70 -0.88
CA THR A 161 -27.08 -9.44 -0.47
C THR A 161 -27.15 -8.46 0.71
N ARG A 162 -26.24 -8.57 1.70
CA ARG A 162 -26.18 -7.62 2.83
C ARG A 162 -25.79 -6.22 2.37
N GLN A 163 -24.76 -6.12 1.51
CA GLN A 163 -24.32 -4.85 0.92
C GLN A 163 -25.45 -4.22 0.09
N PHE A 164 -26.14 -5.02 -0.72
CA PHE A 164 -27.29 -4.62 -1.52
C PHE A 164 -28.42 -4.03 -0.66
N PHE A 165 -28.84 -4.71 0.40
CA PHE A 165 -29.90 -4.18 1.26
C PHE A 165 -29.48 -2.93 2.04
N ALA A 166 -28.20 -2.80 2.41
CA ALA A 166 -27.68 -1.57 3.00
C ALA A 166 -27.78 -0.40 1.98
N ALA A 167 -27.35 -0.64 0.73
CA ALA A 167 -27.44 0.35 -0.34
C ALA A 167 -28.89 0.74 -0.68
N VAL A 168 -29.81 -0.24 -0.73
CA VAL A 168 -31.25 0.01 -0.93
C VAL A 168 -31.84 0.81 0.23
N GLY A 169 -31.46 0.50 1.47
CA GLY A 169 -31.89 1.24 2.65
C GLY A 169 -31.42 2.69 2.61
N GLU A 170 -30.15 2.91 2.29
CA GLU A 170 -29.56 4.24 2.12
C GLU A 170 -30.24 5.01 0.98
N ALA A 171 -30.37 4.40 -0.21
CA ALA A 171 -30.99 5.03 -1.38
C ALA A 171 -32.44 5.48 -1.09
N ASN A 172 -33.22 4.66 -0.39
CA ASN A 172 -34.58 5.01 0.00
C ASN A 172 -34.64 6.11 1.07
N SER A 173 -33.60 6.24 1.91
CA SER A 173 -33.56 7.27 2.96
C SER A 173 -33.53 8.70 2.41
N TYR A 174 -33.06 8.88 1.17
CA TYR A 174 -32.99 10.19 0.52
C TYR A 174 -34.34 10.67 -0.06
N GLY A 175 -35.27 9.75 -0.33
CA GLY A 175 -36.62 10.07 -0.81
C GLY A 175 -36.66 10.99 -2.04
N ALA A 176 -37.47 12.05 -1.97
CA ALA A 176 -37.69 12.99 -3.09
C ALA A 176 -36.44 13.81 -3.47
N LEU A 177 -35.43 13.91 -2.59
CA LEU A 177 -34.18 14.60 -2.89
C LEU A 177 -33.44 13.91 -4.02
N ALA A 178 -33.35 12.57 -4.00
CA ALA A 178 -32.61 11.80 -4.99
C ALA A 178 -33.12 12.03 -6.42
N GLN A 179 -34.45 12.09 -6.62
CA GLN A 179 -35.03 12.34 -7.94
C GLN A 179 -34.69 13.74 -8.47
N ARG A 180 -34.71 14.75 -7.58
CA ARG A 180 -34.37 16.13 -7.94
C ARG A 180 -32.89 16.29 -8.25
N VAL A 181 -32.03 15.63 -7.47
CA VAL A 181 -30.59 15.64 -7.68
C VAL A 181 -30.24 14.96 -8.98
N LEU A 182 -30.78 13.77 -9.28
CA LEU A 182 -30.53 13.09 -10.54
C LEU A 182 -30.97 13.94 -11.74
N ALA A 183 -32.15 14.57 -11.67
CA ALA A 183 -32.63 15.45 -12.74
C ALA A 183 -31.70 16.65 -13.01
N LEU A 184 -31.06 17.17 -11.96
CA LEU A 184 -30.12 18.29 -12.06
C LEU A 184 -28.73 17.84 -12.49
N LEU A 185 -28.25 16.68 -12.04
CA LEU A 185 -26.98 16.08 -12.50
C LEU A 185 -27.02 15.76 -13.99
N CYS A 186 -28.18 15.37 -14.54
CA CYS A 186 -28.34 15.22 -15.99
C CYS A 186 -28.05 16.51 -16.77
N ILE A 187 -28.15 17.68 -16.13
CA ILE A 187 -27.89 18.98 -16.78
C ILE A 187 -26.48 19.49 -16.45
N GLU A 188 -26.02 19.30 -15.22
CA GLU A 188 -24.81 19.94 -14.67
C GLU A 188 -23.58 19.01 -14.67
N GLY A 189 -23.79 17.70 -14.57
CA GLY A 189 -22.74 16.67 -14.52
C GLY A 189 -22.43 16.03 -15.87
N ASP A 190 -22.95 16.59 -16.96
CA ASP A 190 -22.70 16.09 -18.31
C ASP A 190 -21.27 16.47 -18.77
N PRO A 191 -20.36 15.50 -18.97
CA PRO A 191 -19.01 15.78 -19.46
C PRO A 191 -18.99 16.31 -20.90
N ASP A 192 -20.06 16.12 -21.68
CA ASP A 192 -20.20 16.66 -23.05
C ASP A 192 -20.65 18.15 -23.04
N GLY A 193 -20.87 18.71 -21.85
CA GLY A 193 -21.23 20.11 -21.64
C GLY A 193 -22.73 20.36 -21.68
N ARG A 194 -23.13 21.54 -21.17
CA ARG A 194 -24.53 21.94 -20.94
C ARG A 194 -25.44 21.94 -22.19
N ASP A 195 -24.85 21.90 -23.38
CA ASP A 195 -25.53 21.90 -24.68
C ASP A 195 -25.43 20.55 -25.43
N GLY A 196 -24.95 19.49 -24.78
CA GLY A 196 -24.90 18.14 -25.35
C GLY A 196 -26.28 17.62 -25.73
N GLU A 197 -26.40 16.93 -26.88
CA GLU A 197 -27.67 16.37 -27.36
C GLU A 197 -28.22 15.25 -26.45
N LYS A 198 -27.42 14.72 -25.50
CA LYS A 198 -27.77 13.58 -24.63
C LYS A 198 -27.20 13.75 -23.21
N PRO A 199 -28.03 13.99 -22.19
CA PRO A 199 -27.55 14.17 -20.82
C PRO A 199 -26.92 12.89 -20.24
N GLY A 200 -25.65 12.97 -19.88
CA GLY A 200 -24.89 11.90 -19.21
C GLY A 200 -24.78 12.10 -17.70
N VAL A 201 -24.89 11.02 -16.92
CA VAL A 201 -24.65 11.02 -15.46
C VAL A 201 -23.75 9.86 -15.07
N VAL A 202 -22.85 10.06 -14.13
CA VAL A 202 -22.07 8.97 -13.52
C VAL A 202 -22.78 8.52 -12.23
N THR A 203 -23.10 7.23 -12.09
CA THR A 203 -23.82 6.71 -10.90
C THR A 203 -23.01 6.88 -9.61
N THR A 204 -21.68 6.74 -9.68
CA THR A 204 -20.80 6.95 -8.52
C THR A 204 -20.74 8.41 -8.08
N GLU A 205 -20.74 9.37 -9.01
CA GLU A 205 -20.84 10.80 -8.69
C GLU A 205 -22.18 11.12 -8.05
N PHE A 206 -23.27 10.56 -8.61
CA PHE A 206 -24.60 10.72 -8.04
C PHE A 206 -24.64 10.24 -6.57
N ALA A 207 -24.09 9.07 -6.26
CA ALA A 207 -24.02 8.56 -4.89
C ALA A 207 -23.17 9.46 -3.96
N ARG A 208 -22.02 9.95 -4.42
CA ARG A 208 -21.15 10.85 -3.65
C ARG A 208 -21.81 12.20 -3.37
N VAL A 209 -22.47 12.78 -4.36
CA VAL A 209 -23.24 14.02 -4.21
C VAL A 209 -24.37 13.82 -3.21
N MET A 210 -25.12 12.71 -3.28
CA MET A 210 -26.19 12.43 -2.32
C MET A 210 -25.68 12.33 -0.88
N ARG A 211 -24.55 11.65 -0.66
CA ARG A 211 -23.89 11.58 0.66
C ARG A 211 -23.40 12.94 1.15
N GLY A 212 -22.82 13.75 0.27
CA GLY A 212 -22.37 15.11 0.58
C GLY A 212 -23.53 16.02 1.01
N LEU A 213 -24.62 16.02 0.24
CA LEU A 213 -25.84 16.77 0.57
C LEU A 213 -26.44 16.33 1.91
N GLN A 214 -26.49 15.02 2.18
CA GLN A 214 -27.00 14.49 3.45
C GLN A 214 -26.09 14.85 4.64
N ALA A 215 -24.77 14.79 4.48
CA ALA A 215 -23.82 15.21 5.50
C ALA A 215 -24.01 16.70 5.88
N ARG A 216 -24.35 17.54 4.89
CA ARG A 216 -24.72 18.95 5.09
C ARG A 216 -26.19 19.18 5.48
N LYS A 217 -26.95 18.10 5.70
CA LYS A 217 -28.37 18.09 6.10
C LYS A 217 -29.30 18.84 5.14
N ILE A 218 -28.94 18.87 3.86
CA ILE A 218 -29.72 19.55 2.81
C ILE A 218 -30.95 18.70 2.46
N GLN A 219 -32.10 19.37 2.35
CA GLN A 219 -33.40 18.74 2.09
C GLN A 219 -33.90 19.09 0.68
N ALA A 220 -34.94 18.38 0.23
CA ALA A 220 -35.49 18.51 -1.13
C ALA A 220 -36.16 19.88 -1.42
N ASP A 221 -36.49 20.65 -0.38
CA ASP A 221 -37.10 21.97 -0.39
C ASP A 221 -36.08 23.12 -0.30
N GLU A 222 -34.78 22.83 -0.29
CA GLU A 222 -33.71 23.83 -0.23
C GLU A 222 -33.86 24.87 -1.37
N PRO A 223 -34.02 26.18 -1.05
CA PRO A 223 -34.24 27.22 -2.07
C PRO A 223 -33.12 27.34 -3.10
N GLN A 224 -31.89 26.97 -2.71
CA GLN A 224 -30.70 26.99 -3.55
C GLN A 224 -30.19 25.58 -3.89
N LEU A 225 -31.08 24.59 -3.97
CA LEU A 225 -30.72 23.18 -4.19
C LEU A 225 -29.75 22.96 -5.37
N ARG A 226 -30.00 23.62 -6.52
CA ARG A 226 -29.12 23.55 -7.69
C ARG A 226 -27.70 24.04 -7.40
N ARG A 227 -27.55 25.15 -6.67
CA ARG A 227 -26.24 25.68 -6.28
C ARG A 227 -25.52 24.69 -5.36
N ARG A 228 -26.23 24.10 -4.38
CA ARG A 228 -25.66 23.12 -3.45
C ARG A 228 -25.20 21.86 -4.16
N ILE A 229 -25.99 21.37 -5.11
CA ILE A 229 -25.60 20.22 -5.95
C ILE A 229 -24.33 20.53 -6.71
N ASN A 230 -24.21 21.71 -7.33
CA ASN A 230 -22.99 22.11 -8.04
C ASN A 230 -21.79 22.26 -7.10
N GLU A 231 -21.98 22.75 -5.87
CA GLU A 231 -20.92 22.81 -4.84
C GLU A 231 -20.42 21.40 -4.47
N GLU A 232 -21.33 20.44 -4.26
CA GLU A 232 -20.96 19.04 -4.03
C GLU A 232 -20.32 18.40 -5.26
N LEU A 233 -20.88 18.63 -6.44
CA LEU A 233 -20.38 18.08 -7.70
C LEU A 233 -18.96 18.60 -7.99
N ASN A 234 -18.70 19.88 -7.78
CA ASN A 234 -17.36 20.47 -7.86
C ASN A 234 -16.40 19.85 -6.85
N THR A 235 -16.88 19.52 -5.64
CA THR A 235 -16.08 18.82 -4.63
C THR A 235 -15.74 17.40 -5.08
N VAL A 236 -16.72 16.69 -5.67
CA VAL A 236 -16.54 15.31 -6.18
C VAL A 236 -15.65 15.26 -7.42
N GLN A 237 -15.79 16.22 -8.32
CA GLN A 237 -15.05 16.31 -9.59
C GLN A 237 -13.74 17.11 -9.46
N ASN A 238 -13.48 17.71 -8.29
CA ASN A 238 -12.32 18.54 -8.01
C ASN A 238 -12.16 19.73 -9.00
N ILE A 239 -13.28 20.36 -9.40
CA ILE A 239 -13.31 21.48 -10.36
C ILE A 239 -13.53 22.80 -9.61
N GLY A 240 -12.61 23.76 -9.76
CA GLY A 240 -12.84 25.17 -9.41
C GLY A 240 -12.42 25.60 -8.00
N GLY A 241 -11.21 25.21 -7.57
CA GLY A 241 -10.60 25.69 -6.33
C GLY A 241 -10.22 27.18 -6.35
N GLU A 242 -11.21 28.09 -6.31
CA GLU A 242 -11.02 29.48 -5.90
C GLU A 242 -12.25 30.00 -5.10
N ASN A 243 -12.06 30.03 -3.77
CA ASN A 243 -12.64 30.96 -2.78
C ASN A 243 -14.10 30.84 -2.30
N ALA A 244 -14.26 30.42 -1.03
CA ALA A 244 -15.13 31.08 -0.06
C ALA A 244 -14.42 31.18 1.31
N ILE A 245 -14.02 32.41 1.64
CA ILE A 245 -13.04 32.87 2.65
C ILE A 245 -13.45 32.70 4.14
N ALA A 246 -14.43 31.85 4.47
CA ALA A 246 -15.05 31.84 5.82
C ALA A 246 -14.90 30.55 6.64
N ASP A 247 -14.19 29.53 6.16
CA ASP A 247 -13.83 28.37 6.99
C ASP A 247 -12.32 28.17 6.96
N LEU A 248 -11.64 28.84 7.90
CA LEU A 248 -10.19 28.80 8.12
C LEU A 248 -9.76 27.44 8.70
N GLY A 249 -10.17 26.34 8.07
CA GLY A 249 -9.34 25.15 8.03
C GLY A 249 -8.31 25.38 6.94
N ILE A 250 -7.06 25.64 7.33
CA ILE A 250 -5.96 25.45 6.38
C ILE A 250 -5.95 23.96 6.10
N ASP A 251 -6.66 23.53 5.05
CA ASP A 251 -6.47 22.20 4.49
C ASP A 251 -5.15 22.28 3.74
N LEU A 252 -4.08 22.09 4.51
CA LEU A 252 -2.79 21.77 3.93
C LEU A 252 -3.07 20.56 3.04
N PRO A 253 -2.70 20.58 1.74
CA PRO A 253 -2.75 19.34 0.97
C PRO A 253 -2.07 18.29 1.83
N ASN A 254 -2.71 17.13 2.04
CA ASN A 254 -2.20 16.13 2.97
C ASN A 254 -0.73 15.88 2.60
N LEU A 255 0.18 16.44 3.40
CA LEU A 255 1.60 16.42 3.08
C LEU A 255 2.07 14.97 3.13
N GLU A 256 1.37 14.07 3.84
CA GLU A 256 1.62 12.64 3.79
C GLU A 256 1.32 12.03 2.41
N ASP A 257 0.34 12.54 1.65
CA ASP A 257 0.01 12.06 0.30
C ASP A 257 0.93 12.67 -0.79
N LEU A 258 1.59 13.81 -0.49
CA LEU A 258 2.56 14.47 -1.38
C LEU A 258 4.03 14.11 -1.06
N GLU A 259 4.33 13.75 0.20
CA GLU A 259 5.60 13.22 0.66
C GLU A 259 5.66 11.69 0.55
N ASP A 260 4.74 11.08 -0.20
CA ASP A 260 4.78 9.68 -0.64
C ASP A 260 6.06 9.43 -1.47
N ALA A 261 7.18 9.32 -0.75
CA ALA A 261 8.34 8.57 -1.16
C ALA A 261 7.88 7.12 -1.25
N ASN A 262 7.15 6.77 -2.33
CA ASN A 262 6.61 5.47 -2.68
C ASN A 262 7.38 4.37 -1.92
N ILE A 263 6.86 3.94 -0.77
CA ILE A 263 7.56 2.94 0.03
C ILE A 263 7.57 1.68 -0.82
N VAL A 264 8.73 1.29 -1.31
CA VAL A 264 8.88 0.13 -2.18
C VAL A 264 9.14 -1.08 -1.30
N ALA A 265 8.16 -1.98 -1.20
CA ALA A 265 8.24 -3.19 -0.38
C ALA A 265 9.52 -4.00 -0.65
N ASP A 266 9.94 -4.10 -1.91
CA ASP A 266 11.16 -4.83 -2.29
C ASP A 266 12.44 -4.15 -1.77
N ASN A 267 12.49 -2.81 -1.71
CA ASN A 267 13.63 -2.08 -1.12
C ASN A 267 13.68 -2.29 0.39
N VAL A 268 12.53 -2.38 1.06
CA VAL A 268 12.45 -2.70 2.49
C VAL A 268 12.94 -4.13 2.75
N ARG A 269 12.54 -5.09 1.92
CA ARG A 269 12.89 -6.51 2.08
C ARG A 269 14.39 -6.78 1.96
N VAL A 270 15.11 -5.97 1.18
CA VAL A 270 16.58 -6.02 1.01
C VAL A 270 17.34 -5.78 2.32
N MET A 271 16.71 -5.14 3.32
CA MET A 271 17.36 -4.81 4.59
C MET A 271 17.57 -6.02 5.51
N GLY A 272 16.72 -7.04 5.41
CA GLY A 272 16.86 -8.27 6.20
C GLY A 272 18.24 -8.93 6.02
N PRO A 273 18.66 -9.29 4.79
CA PRO A 273 19.99 -9.81 4.52
C PRO A 273 21.14 -8.90 4.99
N MET A 274 20.97 -7.57 4.89
CA MET A 274 21.98 -6.61 5.35
C MET A 274 22.14 -6.64 6.88
N ILE A 275 21.03 -6.70 7.62
CA ILE A 275 21.06 -6.83 9.09
C ILE A 275 21.73 -8.16 9.47
N VAL A 276 21.37 -9.26 8.81
CA VAL A 276 21.99 -10.57 9.05
C VAL A 276 23.50 -10.51 8.80
N ALA A 277 23.95 -9.89 7.71
CA ALA A 277 25.38 -9.70 7.43
C ALA A 277 26.09 -8.91 8.53
N ALA A 278 25.52 -7.80 8.98
CA ALA A 278 26.09 -7.01 10.07
C ALA A 278 26.21 -7.81 11.37
N MET A 279 25.18 -8.61 11.72
CA MET A 279 25.25 -9.48 12.90
C MET A 279 26.26 -10.62 12.71
N PHE A 280 26.42 -11.13 11.50
CA PHE A 280 27.41 -12.18 11.18
C PHE A 280 28.85 -11.65 11.22
N ASP A 281 29.08 -10.41 10.79
CA ASP A 281 30.38 -9.75 10.96
C ASP A 281 30.71 -9.56 12.46
N GLU A 282 29.72 -9.18 13.28
CA GLU A 282 29.88 -9.06 14.75
C GLU A 282 30.21 -10.39 15.44
N LEU A 283 29.63 -11.49 14.93
CA LEU A 283 29.91 -12.88 15.33
C LEU A 283 31.21 -13.44 14.74
N LYS A 284 31.88 -12.71 13.85
CA LYS A 284 33.04 -13.15 13.09
C LYS A 284 32.78 -14.39 12.20
N VAL A 285 31.54 -14.62 11.74
CA VAL A 285 31.18 -15.83 10.98
C VAL A 285 32.00 -15.95 9.71
N PHE A 286 32.20 -14.86 8.99
CA PHE A 286 33.00 -14.84 7.76
C PHE A 286 34.45 -15.26 8.03
N GLN A 287 35.06 -14.69 9.08
CA GLN A 287 36.44 -15.01 9.48
C GLN A 287 36.56 -16.44 10.02
N VAL A 288 35.53 -16.95 10.71
CA VAL A 288 35.45 -18.36 11.13
C VAL A 288 35.48 -19.27 9.92
N VAL A 289 34.64 -19.04 8.91
CA VAL A 289 34.60 -19.89 7.71
C VAL A 289 35.92 -19.82 6.94
N ASP A 290 36.50 -18.62 6.80
CA ASP A 290 37.81 -18.43 6.18
C ASP A 290 38.90 -19.23 6.95
N ARG A 291 38.85 -19.23 8.29
CA ARG A 291 39.78 -20.00 9.13
C ARG A 291 39.60 -21.52 8.98
N ILE A 292 38.36 -22.01 8.91
CA ILE A 292 38.07 -23.43 8.67
C ILE A 292 38.65 -23.87 7.31
N VAL A 293 38.52 -23.02 6.29
CA VAL A 293 39.03 -23.28 4.94
C VAL A 293 40.56 -23.28 4.92
N GLU A 294 41.20 -22.35 5.63
CA GLU A 294 42.65 -22.32 5.82
C GLU A 294 43.15 -23.60 6.51
N GLN A 295 42.49 -24.03 7.59
CA GLN A 295 42.81 -25.28 8.29
C GLN A 295 42.67 -26.51 7.38
N PHE A 296 41.67 -26.52 6.50
CA PHE A 296 41.48 -27.56 5.50
C PHE A 296 42.59 -27.56 4.44
N GLN A 297 43.00 -26.38 3.95
CA GLN A 297 44.11 -26.25 2.99
C GLN A 297 45.43 -26.78 3.54
N HIS A 298 45.69 -26.54 4.83
CA HIS A 298 46.89 -27.04 5.50
C HIS A 298 46.79 -28.50 5.94
N GLY A 299 45.66 -29.17 5.68
CA GLY A 299 45.44 -30.57 6.06
C GLY A 299 45.32 -30.79 7.57
N THR A 300 45.07 -29.72 8.35
CA THR A 300 44.89 -29.80 9.80
C THR A 300 43.47 -30.23 10.19
N LEU A 301 42.51 -30.05 9.29
CA LEU A 301 41.12 -30.47 9.46
C LEU A 301 40.91 -31.84 8.77
N PRO A 302 40.59 -32.92 9.50
CA PRO A 302 40.55 -34.28 8.95
C PRO A 302 39.25 -34.56 8.17
N ILE A 303 39.03 -33.85 7.08
CA ILE A 303 37.84 -33.97 6.22
C ILE A 303 38.20 -34.65 4.91
N GLY A 304 37.40 -35.65 4.52
CA GLY A 304 37.57 -36.40 3.27
C GLY A 304 36.94 -35.71 2.04
N PRO A 305 36.92 -36.38 0.88
CA PRO A 305 36.29 -35.87 -0.36
C PRO A 305 34.75 -35.88 -0.33
N GLY A 306 34.15 -35.81 0.86
CA GLY A 306 32.70 -35.79 1.11
C GLY A 306 32.03 -34.46 0.77
N ASN A 307 30.82 -34.25 1.27
CA ASN A 307 30.06 -33.02 1.03
C ASN A 307 30.77 -31.79 1.62
N ALA A 308 31.23 -31.87 2.86
CA ALA A 308 32.01 -30.82 3.52
C ALA A 308 33.26 -30.41 2.70
N GLY A 309 34.06 -31.39 2.24
CA GLY A 309 35.24 -31.12 1.43
C GLY A 309 34.91 -30.41 0.11
N LYS A 310 33.79 -30.77 -0.55
CA LYS A 310 33.31 -30.09 -1.77
C LYS A 310 32.87 -28.66 -1.48
N LEU A 311 32.16 -28.42 -0.39
CA LEU A 311 31.75 -27.08 0.03
C LEU A 311 32.97 -26.21 0.36
N LEU A 312 33.92 -26.71 1.15
CA LEU A 312 35.16 -25.99 1.47
C LEU A 312 35.97 -25.65 0.21
N TYR A 313 36.11 -26.61 -0.72
CA TYR A 313 36.77 -26.37 -2.01
C TYR A 313 36.04 -25.33 -2.85
N ARG A 314 34.72 -25.41 -2.93
CA ARG A 314 33.89 -24.43 -3.67
C ARG A 314 34.02 -23.04 -3.08
N TYR A 315 33.92 -22.93 -1.75
CA TYR A 315 34.10 -21.66 -1.04
C TYR A 315 35.46 -21.06 -1.40
N TRP A 316 36.54 -21.82 -1.23
CA TRP A 316 37.88 -21.36 -1.61
C TRP A 316 37.98 -20.93 -3.08
N ARG A 317 37.44 -21.71 -4.01
CA ARG A 317 37.52 -21.43 -5.45
C ARG A 317 36.74 -20.17 -5.84
N GLU A 318 35.63 -19.90 -5.17
CA GLU A 318 34.77 -18.74 -5.42
C GLU A 318 35.32 -17.45 -4.78
N THR A 319 36.41 -17.48 -4.01
CA THR A 319 36.99 -16.30 -3.32
C THR A 319 37.02 -15.01 -4.15
N PRO A 320 37.48 -15.00 -5.42
CA PRO A 320 37.52 -13.78 -6.23
C PRO A 320 36.15 -13.22 -6.63
N ASN A 321 35.10 -14.05 -6.57
CA ASN A 321 33.74 -13.71 -7.03
C ASN A 321 32.78 -13.44 -5.86
N ARG A 322 33.26 -13.49 -4.62
CA ARG A 322 32.45 -13.19 -3.43
C ARG A 322 32.61 -11.74 -3.03
N ILE A 323 31.53 -11.14 -2.54
CA ILE A 323 31.58 -9.85 -1.85
C ILE A 323 32.65 -9.82 -0.75
N SER A 324 33.59 -8.90 -0.91
CA SER A 324 34.70 -8.69 0.02
C SER A 324 34.21 -8.09 1.35
N GLU A 325 35.03 -8.20 2.40
CA GLU A 325 34.71 -7.59 3.70
C GLU A 325 34.52 -6.07 3.58
N GLN A 326 35.35 -5.39 2.77
CA GLN A 326 35.23 -3.96 2.56
C GLN A 326 33.92 -3.60 1.85
N GLU A 327 33.52 -4.36 0.84
CA GLU A 327 32.24 -4.15 0.14
C GLU A 327 31.07 -4.37 1.09
N ARG A 328 31.08 -5.43 1.91
CA ARG A 328 30.03 -5.67 2.92
C ARG A 328 29.92 -4.50 3.90
N LYS A 329 31.04 -4.02 4.44
CA LYS A 329 31.05 -2.86 5.35
C LYS A 329 30.57 -1.58 4.68
N ASN A 330 30.92 -1.36 3.41
CA ASN A 330 30.41 -0.23 2.64
C ASN A 330 28.89 -0.29 2.49
N PHE A 331 28.34 -1.45 2.12
CA PHE A 331 26.89 -1.61 2.01
C PHE A 331 26.20 -1.50 3.37
N ALA A 332 26.76 -2.05 4.45
CA ALA A 332 26.24 -1.90 5.81
C ALA A 332 26.24 -0.42 6.26
N ALA A 333 27.24 0.37 5.89
CA ALA A 333 27.28 1.80 6.18
C ALA A 333 26.20 2.58 5.40
N ILE A 334 26.07 2.30 4.10
CA ILE A 334 25.09 2.97 3.22
C ILE A 334 23.64 2.62 3.59
N THR A 335 23.40 1.39 4.05
CA THR A 335 22.05 0.87 4.31
C THR A 335 21.63 1.00 5.77
N LEU A 336 22.50 0.65 6.72
CA LEU A 336 22.19 0.56 8.15
C LEU A 336 22.91 1.61 9.00
N GLY A 337 23.82 2.40 8.41
CA GLY A 337 24.61 3.37 9.16
C GLY A 337 25.72 2.78 10.02
N VAL A 338 26.05 1.50 9.83
CA VAL A 338 27.08 0.83 10.62
C VAL A 338 28.46 1.44 10.31
N PRO A 339 29.25 1.82 11.33
CA PRO A 339 30.60 2.34 11.10
C PRO A 339 31.52 1.30 10.43
N GLY A 340 32.44 1.75 9.58
CA GLY A 340 33.49 0.89 8.98
C GLY A 340 33.47 0.79 7.46
N GLY A 341 32.51 1.42 6.79
CA GLY A 341 32.54 1.63 5.33
C GLY A 341 33.43 2.80 4.91
N ASP A 342 33.43 3.09 3.60
CA ASP A 342 34.15 4.22 2.99
C ASP A 342 33.76 5.56 3.65
N PRO A 343 34.72 6.30 4.23
CA PRO A 343 34.47 7.59 4.87
C PRO A 343 33.86 8.64 3.93
N ASN A 344 34.05 8.51 2.63
CA ASN A 344 33.54 9.47 1.63
C ASN A 344 32.09 9.22 1.24
N THR A 345 31.52 8.07 1.63
CA THR A 345 30.14 7.72 1.31
C THR A 345 29.20 8.17 2.42
N ALA A 346 28.12 8.88 2.05
CA ALA A 346 27.07 9.25 3.00
C ALA A 346 26.32 7.99 3.49
N GLY A 347 26.65 7.54 4.70
CA GLY A 347 25.96 6.43 5.37
C GLY A 347 24.57 6.82 5.90
N ASN A 348 23.73 5.82 6.18
CA ASN A 348 22.38 6.01 6.72
C ASN A 348 22.45 6.29 8.23
N ARG A 349 22.61 7.55 8.62
CA ARG A 349 22.81 7.93 10.04
C ARG A 349 21.53 7.82 10.86
N GLU A 350 20.39 7.85 10.18
CA GLU A 350 19.05 7.90 10.76
C GLU A 350 18.52 6.49 11.11
N PHE A 351 19.04 5.43 10.46
CA PHE A 351 18.53 4.07 10.62
C PHE A 351 18.39 3.64 12.08
N ASN A 352 19.42 3.82 12.90
CA ASN A 352 19.42 3.30 14.27
C ASN A 352 18.34 3.97 15.14
N ASP A 353 18.15 5.28 15.00
CA ASP A 353 17.13 6.04 15.73
C ASP A 353 15.72 5.63 15.30
N LEU A 354 15.47 5.57 13.99
CA LEU A 354 14.19 5.15 13.43
C LEU A 354 13.85 3.71 13.80
N TRP A 355 14.85 2.82 13.77
CA TRP A 355 14.71 1.42 14.14
C TRP A 355 14.29 1.25 15.61
N ILE A 356 15.04 1.84 16.53
CA ILE A 356 14.75 1.74 17.98
C ILE A 356 13.42 2.41 18.31
N ARG A 357 13.08 3.51 17.65
CA ARG A 357 11.78 4.18 17.82
C ARG A 357 10.62 3.29 17.38
N PHE A 358 10.71 2.64 16.21
CA PHE A 358 9.69 1.71 15.76
C PHE A 358 9.54 0.53 16.72
N VAL A 359 10.64 -0.15 17.05
CA VAL A 359 10.64 -1.30 17.97
C VAL A 359 10.06 -0.92 19.35
N SER A 360 10.45 0.23 19.89
CA SER A 360 9.94 0.74 21.18
C SER A 360 8.46 1.12 21.10
N SER A 361 8.00 1.67 19.96
CA SER A 361 6.59 2.02 19.77
C SER A 361 5.69 0.79 19.75
N VAL A 362 6.12 -0.30 19.13
CA VAL A 362 5.40 -1.59 19.12
C VAL A 362 5.32 -2.16 20.54
N SER A 363 6.43 -2.16 21.28
CA SER A 363 6.45 -2.61 22.68
C SER A 363 5.50 -1.79 23.57
N SER A 364 5.59 -0.47 23.50
CA SER A 364 4.72 0.43 24.26
C SER A 364 3.24 0.22 23.93
N PHE A 365 2.90 -0.02 22.66
CA PHE A 365 1.53 -0.28 22.23
C PHE A 365 0.95 -1.55 22.87
N VAL A 366 1.71 -2.64 22.90
CA VAL A 366 1.27 -3.90 23.50
C VAL A 366 1.08 -3.74 25.01
N ARG A 367 2.02 -3.10 25.70
CA ARG A 367 1.92 -2.82 27.14
C ARG A 367 0.69 -1.97 27.47
N GLN A 368 0.41 -0.93 26.68
CA GLN A 368 -0.79 -0.11 26.85
C GLN A 368 -2.07 -0.93 26.66
N THR A 369 -2.08 -1.84 25.69
CA THR A 369 -3.22 -2.71 25.39
C THR A 369 -3.48 -3.72 26.51
N GLU A 370 -2.42 -4.33 27.05
CA GLU A 370 -2.50 -5.26 28.19
C GLU A 370 -3.05 -4.57 29.44
N VAL A 371 -2.51 -3.38 29.78
CA VAL A 371 -2.96 -2.58 30.93
C VAL A 371 -4.43 -2.16 30.77
N ASP A 372 -4.83 -1.74 29.57
CA ASP A 372 -6.23 -1.38 29.30
C ASP A 372 -7.17 -2.59 29.47
N SER A 373 -6.76 -3.77 28.98
CA SER A 373 -7.51 -5.02 29.13
C SER A 373 -7.70 -5.41 30.60
N LEU A 374 -6.70 -5.18 31.45
CA LEU A 374 -6.74 -5.53 32.88
C LEU A 374 -7.57 -4.54 33.71
N LEU A 375 -7.57 -3.26 33.34
CA LEU A 375 -8.23 -2.21 34.11
C LEU A 375 -9.69 -1.97 33.69
N ARG A 376 -10.07 -2.29 32.45
CA ARG A 376 -11.33 -1.81 31.85
C ARG A 376 -12.02 -2.85 30.95
N ALA A 377 -12.46 -3.94 31.55
CA ALA A 377 -13.19 -5.01 30.83
C ALA A 377 -14.57 -4.60 30.22
N SER A 378 -15.08 -3.37 30.45
CA SER A 378 -16.48 -3.01 30.12
C SER A 378 -16.68 -1.77 29.25
N VAL A 379 -15.64 -1.05 28.81
CA VAL A 379 -15.78 0.10 27.88
C VAL A 379 -14.63 0.10 26.88
N PRO A 380 -14.85 -0.27 25.61
CA PRO A 380 -13.82 -0.23 24.57
C PRO A 380 -13.48 1.21 24.23
N ASN A 381 -12.27 1.66 24.57
CA ASN A 381 -11.74 2.93 24.08
C ASN A 381 -10.85 2.65 22.85
N PRO A 382 -10.86 3.50 21.81
CA PRO A 382 -10.00 3.31 20.65
C PRO A 382 -8.53 3.44 21.08
N ILE A 383 -7.77 2.34 20.93
CA ILE A 383 -6.32 2.34 21.18
C ILE A 383 -5.64 3.19 20.11
N ASN A 384 -4.66 4.01 20.50
CA ASN A 384 -4.00 4.91 19.56
C ASN A 384 -2.93 4.17 18.74
N HIS A 385 -3.26 3.79 17.51
CA HIS A 385 -2.30 3.18 16.57
C HIS A 385 -1.42 4.19 15.83
N GLN A 386 -1.67 5.50 15.96
CA GLN A 386 -1.03 6.52 15.12
C GLN A 386 0.47 6.67 15.41
N GLN A 387 0.87 6.48 16.67
CA GLN A 387 2.28 6.54 17.07
C GLN A 387 3.10 5.41 16.44
N VAL A 388 2.60 4.18 16.51
CA VAL A 388 3.23 3.01 15.88
C VAL A 388 3.24 3.16 14.37
N ARG A 389 2.15 3.66 13.78
CA ARG A 389 2.06 3.90 12.33
C ARG A 389 3.09 4.93 11.87
N LYS A 390 3.20 6.07 12.55
CA LYS A 390 4.19 7.08 12.21
C LYS A 390 5.61 6.50 12.25
N ALA A 391 5.96 5.81 13.35
CA ALA A 391 7.28 5.20 13.46
C ALA A 391 7.53 4.12 12.39
N ALA A 392 6.50 3.35 12.02
CA ALA A 392 6.57 2.37 10.93
C ALA A 392 6.79 3.04 9.56
N ARG A 393 6.08 4.13 9.26
CA ARG A 393 6.25 4.90 8.02
C ARG A 393 7.63 5.55 7.94
N ASP A 394 8.06 6.23 9.00
CA ASP A 394 9.37 6.90 9.04
C ASP A 394 10.50 5.89 8.78
N LEU A 395 10.44 4.72 9.43
CA LEU A 395 11.38 3.63 9.19
C LEU A 395 11.26 3.07 7.77
N ALA A 396 10.06 2.71 7.31
CA ALA A 396 9.86 2.12 5.99
C ALA A 396 10.28 3.06 4.84
N GLY A 397 10.06 4.36 4.98
CA GLY A 397 10.54 5.40 4.08
C GLY A 397 12.08 5.42 4.03
N ASN A 398 12.74 5.35 5.19
CA ASN A 398 14.19 5.26 5.26
C ASN A 398 14.75 3.98 4.61
N LEU A 399 14.14 2.82 4.88
CA LEU A 399 14.55 1.56 4.26
C LEU A 399 14.32 1.57 2.74
N SER A 400 13.22 2.17 2.27
CA SER A 400 12.96 2.35 0.84
C SER A 400 14.03 3.23 0.18
N LEU A 401 14.39 4.35 0.83
CA LEU A 401 15.40 5.28 0.36
C LEU A 401 16.82 4.71 0.37
N HIS A 402 17.13 3.73 1.21
CA HIS A 402 18.49 3.16 1.27
C HIS A 402 18.59 1.75 0.67
N GLY A 403 17.46 1.13 0.32
CA GLY A 403 17.38 -0.22 -0.26
C GLY A 403 17.33 -0.30 -1.78
N TYR A 404 17.48 0.82 -2.49
CA TYR A 404 17.45 0.86 -3.95
C TYR A 404 18.83 0.64 -4.59
N GLY A 405 18.84 0.39 -5.91
CA GLY A 405 20.06 0.29 -6.71
C GLY A 405 20.92 -0.93 -6.38
N MET A 406 22.23 -0.73 -6.20
CA MET A 406 23.19 -1.81 -5.95
C MET A 406 22.94 -2.57 -4.63
N ALA A 407 22.24 -1.96 -3.68
CA ALA A 407 21.87 -2.62 -2.42
C ALA A 407 21.03 -3.89 -2.67
N HIS A 408 20.17 -3.88 -3.69
CA HIS A 408 19.32 -5.03 -4.02
C HIS A 408 20.13 -6.25 -4.50
N TYR A 409 21.11 -6.01 -5.37
CA TYR A 409 22.01 -7.07 -5.85
C TYR A 409 22.94 -7.55 -4.75
N ALA A 410 23.51 -6.62 -3.98
CA ALA A 410 24.36 -6.95 -2.85
C ALA A 410 23.62 -7.79 -1.80
N ALA A 411 22.36 -7.48 -1.48
CA ALA A 411 21.56 -8.27 -0.53
C ALA A 411 21.32 -9.69 -1.04
N ARG A 412 21.04 -9.88 -2.34
CA ARG A 412 20.87 -11.22 -2.93
C ARG A 412 22.17 -12.03 -2.87
N GLU A 413 23.30 -11.39 -3.16
CA GLU A 413 24.61 -12.04 -3.10
C GLU A 413 24.97 -12.41 -1.65
N ILE A 414 24.81 -11.47 -0.71
CA ILE A 414 24.96 -11.68 0.73
C ILE A 414 24.06 -12.82 1.21
N GLN A 415 22.78 -12.84 0.82
CA GLN A 415 21.85 -13.89 1.19
C GLN A 415 22.33 -15.26 0.68
N SER A 416 22.80 -15.34 -0.56
CA SER A 416 23.39 -16.56 -1.12
C SER A 416 24.63 -17.02 -0.35
N GLN A 417 25.52 -16.07 -0.01
CA GLN A 417 26.74 -16.36 0.76
C GLN A 417 26.42 -16.81 2.19
N VAL A 418 25.50 -16.14 2.88
CA VAL A 418 25.01 -16.52 4.22
C VAL A 418 24.41 -17.91 4.19
N LYS A 419 23.52 -18.20 3.23
CA LYS A 419 22.94 -19.54 3.08
C LYS A 419 24.01 -20.60 2.87
N PHE A 420 24.98 -20.34 2.00
CA PHE A 420 26.09 -21.25 1.76
C PHE A 420 26.91 -21.51 3.04
N MET A 421 27.23 -20.45 3.80
CA MET A 421 27.97 -20.59 5.06
C MET A 421 27.17 -21.38 6.10
N ILE A 422 25.85 -21.18 6.16
CA ILE A 422 24.97 -21.97 7.04
C ILE A 422 25.01 -23.45 6.64
N ASP A 423 24.84 -23.76 5.36
CA ASP A 423 24.87 -25.13 4.84
C ASP A 423 26.22 -25.81 5.14
N LEU A 424 27.34 -25.09 4.99
CA LEU A 424 28.68 -25.57 5.31
C LEU A 424 28.85 -25.83 6.82
N LEU A 425 28.51 -24.89 7.68
CA LEU A 425 28.72 -25.02 9.12
C LEU A 425 27.76 -26.00 9.79
N GLN A 426 26.61 -26.27 9.17
CA GLN A 426 25.67 -27.31 9.61
C GLN A 426 26.07 -28.72 9.17
N ASP A 427 27.02 -28.86 8.24
CA ASP A 427 27.46 -30.16 7.74
C ASP A 427 27.92 -31.06 8.90
N PRO A 428 27.44 -32.32 8.98
CA PRO A 428 27.80 -33.24 10.06
C PRO A 428 29.30 -33.51 10.17
N GLU A 429 30.06 -33.53 9.06
CA GLU A 429 31.51 -33.75 9.10
C GLU A 429 32.23 -32.54 9.72
N ILE A 430 31.80 -31.32 9.36
CA ILE A 430 32.31 -30.08 9.96
C ILE A 430 32.01 -30.06 11.45
N ARG A 431 30.74 -30.27 11.83
CA ARG A 431 30.33 -30.34 13.24
C ARG A 431 31.08 -31.41 14.03
N GLY A 432 31.31 -32.57 13.42
CA GLY A 432 32.06 -33.67 14.01
C GLY A 432 33.52 -33.30 14.31
N CYS A 433 34.20 -32.58 13.40
CA CYS A 433 35.59 -32.15 13.61
C CYS A 433 35.76 -31.21 14.83
N TYR A 434 34.75 -30.39 15.10
CA TYR A 434 34.73 -29.48 16.24
C TYR A 434 33.95 -30.04 17.46
N GLY A 435 33.46 -31.28 17.41
CA GLY A 435 32.63 -31.84 18.49
C GLY A 435 31.38 -30.98 18.82
N ALA A 436 30.89 -30.24 17.83
CA ALA A 436 29.82 -29.27 17.97
C ALA A 436 28.44 -29.90 17.71
N LYS A 437 27.42 -29.50 18.48
CA LYS A 437 26.04 -29.99 18.29
C LYS A 437 25.31 -29.23 17.18
N ASP A 438 25.63 -27.96 17.01
CA ASP A 438 25.07 -27.09 15.98
C ASP A 438 26.15 -26.17 15.38
N MET A 439 25.79 -25.44 14.33
CA MET A 439 26.67 -24.47 13.67
C MET A 439 27.17 -23.38 14.62
N TRP A 440 26.34 -22.94 15.58
CA TRP A 440 26.72 -21.84 16.49
C TRP A 440 27.85 -22.26 17.42
N GLN A 441 27.84 -23.51 17.89
CA GLN A 441 28.96 -24.07 18.65
C GLN A 441 30.24 -24.17 17.82
N VAL A 442 30.16 -24.46 16.51
CA VAL A 442 31.34 -24.41 15.62
C VAL A 442 31.91 -22.98 15.59
N ILE A 443 31.03 -21.98 15.38
CA ILE A 443 31.41 -20.57 15.36
C ILE A 443 32.09 -20.17 16.68
N ASP A 444 31.47 -20.52 17.81
CA ASP A 444 31.98 -20.16 19.14
C ASP A 444 33.35 -20.77 19.43
N GLN A 445 33.54 -22.04 19.07
CA GLN A 445 34.82 -22.71 19.27
C GLN A 445 35.92 -22.10 18.41
N VAL A 446 35.71 -21.98 17.09
CA VAL A 446 36.73 -21.42 16.19
C VAL A 446 37.03 -19.96 16.56
N ALA A 447 36.02 -19.16 16.86
CA ALA A 447 36.22 -17.79 17.28
C ALA A 447 36.98 -17.68 18.60
N THR A 448 36.77 -18.62 19.54
CA THR A 448 37.48 -18.66 20.82
C THR A 448 38.93 -19.10 20.67
N TYR A 449 39.19 -20.16 19.92
CA TYR A 449 40.52 -20.75 19.81
C TYR A 449 41.42 -20.02 18.81
N ASP A 450 40.88 -19.52 17.70
CA ASP A 450 41.67 -18.95 16.61
C ASP A 450 41.54 -17.42 16.46
N LEU A 451 40.44 -16.81 16.92
CA LEU A 451 40.12 -15.40 16.65
C LEU A 451 40.08 -14.50 17.89
N GLY A 452 40.61 -14.97 19.03
CA GLY A 452 40.74 -14.20 20.27
C GLY A 452 39.44 -14.01 21.06
N GLY A 453 38.45 -14.90 20.89
CA GLY A 453 37.17 -14.87 21.60
C GLY A 453 35.99 -14.46 20.71
N ALA A 454 34.86 -15.16 20.89
CA ALA A 454 33.57 -14.81 20.31
C ALA A 454 32.91 -13.68 21.12
N ARG A 455 32.24 -12.74 20.45
CA ARG A 455 31.22 -11.90 21.10
C ARG A 455 30.00 -12.77 21.44
N THR A 456 29.19 -12.39 22.43
CA THR A 456 28.04 -13.18 22.93
C THR A 456 27.16 -13.73 21.79
N SER A 457 27.30 -15.03 21.48
CA SER A 457 26.76 -15.60 20.25
C SER A 457 25.24 -15.71 20.21
N SER A 458 24.64 -15.97 21.38
CA SER A 458 23.19 -15.99 21.56
C SER A 458 22.54 -14.66 21.17
N ARG A 459 23.13 -13.54 21.60
CA ARG A 459 22.61 -12.18 21.37
C ARG A 459 22.49 -11.86 19.88
N TYR A 460 23.60 -11.97 19.14
CA TYR A 460 23.61 -11.59 17.73
C TYR A 460 22.82 -12.56 16.84
N ARG A 461 22.68 -13.83 17.26
CA ARG A 461 21.76 -14.77 16.61
C ARG A 461 20.30 -14.32 16.74
N THR A 462 19.88 -13.93 17.94
CA THR A 462 18.52 -13.42 18.17
C THR A 462 18.30 -12.14 17.38
N LEU A 463 19.23 -11.18 17.44
CA LEU A 463 19.14 -9.93 16.69
C LEU A 463 19.03 -10.15 15.18
N ALA A 464 19.82 -11.07 14.61
CA ALA A 464 19.73 -11.39 13.19
C ALA A 464 18.34 -11.93 12.80
N THR A 465 17.78 -12.79 13.64
CA THR A 465 16.45 -13.38 13.43
C THR A 465 15.36 -12.31 13.57
N CYS A 466 15.38 -11.53 14.65
CA CYS A 466 14.40 -10.48 14.92
C CYS A 466 14.44 -9.39 13.85
N GLY A 467 15.63 -8.96 13.43
CA GLY A 467 15.80 -7.98 12.36
C GLY A 467 15.21 -8.44 11.01
N THR A 468 15.35 -9.73 10.71
CA THR A 468 14.73 -10.32 9.51
C THR A 468 13.20 -10.35 9.61
N ILE A 469 12.65 -10.72 10.76
CA ILE A 469 11.19 -10.73 11.01
C ILE A 469 10.61 -9.32 10.88
N ILE A 470 11.23 -8.34 11.55
CA ILE A 470 10.78 -6.94 11.56
C ILE A 470 10.77 -6.35 10.14
N THR A 471 11.86 -6.54 9.38
CA THR A 471 11.95 -6.03 7.99
C THR A 471 11.02 -6.77 7.04
N ALA A 472 10.83 -8.09 7.19
CA ALA A 472 9.86 -8.85 6.42
C ALA A 472 8.42 -8.40 6.72
N TRP A 473 8.09 -8.11 7.98
CA TRP A 473 6.76 -7.63 8.36
C TRP A 473 6.48 -6.25 7.75
N LEU A 474 7.43 -5.31 7.85
CA LEU A 474 7.28 -3.99 7.22
C LEU A 474 7.09 -4.12 5.71
N ALA A 475 7.86 -4.99 5.04
CA ALA A 475 7.74 -5.22 3.60
C ALA A 475 6.39 -5.86 3.20
N ASN A 476 5.87 -6.80 3.98
CA ASN A 476 4.59 -7.47 3.70
C ASN A 476 3.37 -6.58 4.00
N ASN A 477 3.55 -5.52 4.80
CA ASN A 477 2.47 -4.69 5.31
C ASN A 477 2.57 -3.22 4.89
N VAL A 478 3.31 -2.90 3.82
CA VAL A 478 3.46 -1.52 3.29
C VAL A 478 2.10 -0.85 3.07
N ASP A 479 1.14 -1.56 2.49
CA ASP A 479 -0.22 -1.02 2.27
C ASP A 479 -0.93 -0.67 3.60
N ARG A 480 -0.72 -1.46 4.67
CA ARG A 480 -1.28 -1.18 6.00
C ARG A 480 -0.58 -0.01 6.68
N VAL A 481 0.72 0.15 6.44
CA VAL A 481 1.56 1.23 6.96
C VAL A 481 1.21 2.57 6.28
N ASN A 482 0.94 2.57 4.97
CA ASN A 482 0.62 3.76 4.19
C ASN A 482 -0.80 4.29 4.43
N LYS A 483 -1.76 3.43 4.80
CA LYS A 483 -3.13 3.88 5.12
C LYS A 483 -3.14 4.97 6.20
N ALA A 484 -3.87 6.06 5.96
CA ALA A 484 -4.05 7.14 6.93
C ALA A 484 -4.76 6.69 8.22
N THR A 485 -5.71 5.76 8.08
CA THR A 485 -6.59 5.32 9.17
C THR A 485 -6.78 3.80 9.19
N GLY A 486 -7.26 3.26 10.32
CA GLY A 486 -7.54 1.83 10.52
C GLY A 486 -6.59 1.16 11.52
N PRO A 487 -6.76 -0.14 11.82
CA PRO A 487 -5.86 -0.87 12.71
C PRO A 487 -4.54 -1.20 11.99
N LEU A 488 -3.40 -0.81 12.58
CA LEU A 488 -2.09 -1.22 12.08
C LEU A 488 -1.70 -2.62 12.57
N LEU A 489 -2.04 -2.97 13.82
CA LEU A 489 -1.75 -4.26 14.44
C LEU A 489 -3.08 -4.90 14.88
N SER A 490 -3.23 -6.19 14.61
CA SER A 490 -4.39 -6.98 15.02
C SER A 490 -4.17 -7.51 16.44
N ILE A 491 -4.92 -6.95 17.39
CA ILE A 491 -4.85 -7.36 18.81
C ILE A 491 -5.29 -8.81 18.98
N ASP A 492 -6.29 -9.26 18.22
CA ASP A 492 -6.78 -10.63 18.27
C ASP A 492 -5.70 -11.63 17.83
N GLN A 493 -4.91 -11.27 16.80
CA GLN A 493 -3.80 -12.10 16.32
C GLN A 493 -2.62 -12.13 17.30
N ILE A 494 -2.37 -11.03 18.01
CA ILE A 494 -1.33 -10.97 19.05
C ILE A 494 -1.74 -11.81 20.26
N ALA A 495 -3.01 -11.73 20.69
CA ALA A 495 -3.51 -12.49 21.84
C ALA A 495 -3.66 -13.99 21.53
N ASN A 496 -4.04 -14.35 20.30
CA ASN A 496 -4.25 -15.73 19.87
C ASN A 496 -3.45 -16.04 18.60
N PRO A 497 -2.14 -16.31 18.73
CA PRO A 497 -1.29 -16.57 17.58
C PRO A 497 -1.64 -17.90 16.89
N ASP A 498 -1.66 -17.91 15.56
CA ASP A 498 -1.81 -19.12 14.76
C ASP A 498 -0.49 -19.90 14.74
N VAL A 499 -0.41 -20.96 15.55
CA VAL A 499 0.77 -21.83 15.69
C VAL A 499 0.80 -22.94 14.63
N SER A 500 0.62 -22.58 13.36
CA SER A 500 0.75 -23.57 12.28
C SER A 500 2.20 -24.09 12.20
N SER A 501 2.38 -25.41 12.07
CA SER A 501 3.71 -26.04 12.06
C SER A 501 4.57 -25.67 10.85
N ASN A 502 3.96 -25.10 9.80
CA ASN A 502 4.62 -24.70 8.56
C ASN A 502 4.90 -23.20 8.49
N HIS A 503 4.54 -22.45 9.54
CA HIS A 503 4.75 -21.01 9.62
C HIS A 503 6.24 -20.65 9.65
N LYS A 504 6.65 -19.69 8.82
CA LYS A 504 8.02 -19.18 8.80
C LYS A 504 8.00 -17.67 9.03
N SER A 505 8.19 -17.27 10.29
CA SER A 505 8.18 -15.87 10.73
C SER A 505 9.17 -14.97 9.96
N THR A 506 10.24 -15.53 9.39
CA THR A 506 11.23 -14.75 8.60
C THR A 506 10.81 -14.47 7.15
N VAL A 507 9.73 -15.09 6.66
CA VAL A 507 9.24 -14.94 5.28
C VAL A 507 7.86 -14.31 5.27
N ASP A 508 6.97 -14.83 6.12
CA ASP A 508 5.59 -14.34 6.22
C ASP A 508 5.23 -14.10 7.70
N PRO A 509 5.77 -13.05 8.32
CA PRO A 509 5.50 -12.76 9.73
C PRO A 509 4.07 -12.29 9.97
N THR A 510 3.46 -12.80 11.05
CA THR A 510 2.23 -12.28 11.63
C THR A 510 2.49 -11.08 12.53
N ASP A 511 1.44 -10.39 12.98
CA ASP A 511 1.57 -9.30 13.96
C ASP A 511 2.11 -9.80 15.31
N TYR A 512 1.83 -11.06 15.68
CA TYR A 512 2.45 -11.70 16.86
C TYR A 512 3.97 -11.87 16.69
N ASP A 513 4.42 -12.34 15.51
CA ASP A 513 5.85 -12.50 15.24
C ASP A 513 6.59 -11.17 15.30
N LEU A 514 5.98 -10.11 14.76
CA LEU A 514 6.53 -8.75 14.87
C LEU A 514 6.70 -8.35 16.33
N VAL A 515 5.64 -8.44 17.13
CA VAL A 515 5.66 -8.05 18.55
C VAL A 515 6.74 -8.83 19.29
N ASN A 516 6.76 -10.16 19.14
CA ASN A 516 7.75 -11.00 19.79
C ASN A 516 9.18 -10.67 19.33
N ALA A 517 9.40 -10.39 18.05
CA ALA A 517 10.70 -9.96 17.54
C ALA A 517 11.13 -8.59 18.10
N CYS A 518 10.20 -7.65 18.27
CA CYS A 518 10.47 -6.36 18.87
C CYS A 518 10.85 -6.48 20.36
N GLU A 519 10.12 -7.29 21.14
CA GLU A 519 10.45 -7.53 22.55
C GLU A 519 11.80 -8.21 22.72
N LEU A 520 12.08 -9.27 21.94
CA LEU A 520 13.37 -9.96 21.96
C LEU A 520 14.52 -9.05 21.53
N TRP A 521 14.29 -8.16 20.55
CA TRP A 521 15.28 -7.17 20.15
C TRP A 521 15.64 -6.23 21.31
N LEU A 522 14.64 -5.67 22.00
CA LEU A 522 14.86 -4.75 23.13
C LEU A 522 15.57 -5.43 24.30
N ALA A 523 15.19 -6.68 24.59
CA ALA A 523 15.82 -7.49 25.63
C ALA A 523 17.31 -7.69 25.34
N ASP A 524 17.67 -8.05 24.11
CA ASP A 524 19.05 -8.32 23.71
C ASP A 524 19.87 -7.04 23.45
N THR A 525 19.23 -5.88 23.28
CA THR A 525 19.93 -4.58 23.30
C THR A 525 20.07 -3.98 24.70
N ALA A 526 19.53 -4.64 25.73
CA ALA A 526 19.48 -4.15 27.11
C ALA A 526 18.80 -2.77 27.25
N THR A 527 17.76 -2.54 26.46
CA THR A 527 16.97 -1.30 26.52
C THR A 527 16.06 -1.34 27.75
N THR A 528 16.20 -0.36 28.63
CA THR A 528 15.38 -0.26 29.85
C THR A 528 13.96 0.23 29.55
N ASP A 529 12.98 -0.11 30.40
CA ASP A 529 11.58 0.35 30.25
C ASP A 529 11.47 1.88 30.14
N THR A 530 12.26 2.61 30.92
CA THR A 530 12.34 4.08 30.87
C THR A 530 12.85 4.58 29.51
N GLN A 531 13.82 3.89 28.91
CA GLN A 531 14.30 4.19 27.56
C GLN A 531 13.24 3.84 26.51
N ILE A 532 12.49 2.76 26.67
CA ILE A 532 11.39 2.38 25.76
C ILE A 532 10.33 3.50 25.75
N GLU A 533 9.89 3.96 26.91
CA GLU A 533 8.95 5.08 27.01
C GLU A 533 9.50 6.33 26.34
N GLN A 534 10.76 6.68 26.60
CA GLN A 534 11.41 7.85 26.00
C GLN A 534 11.52 7.76 24.47
N PHE A 535 11.95 6.62 23.94
CA PHE A 535 12.11 6.40 22.49
C PHE A 535 10.77 6.28 21.77
N SER A 536 9.73 5.80 22.45
CA SER A 536 8.40 5.72 21.85
C SER A 536 7.84 7.11 21.53
N GLN A 537 8.15 8.14 22.34
CA GLN A 537 7.50 9.46 22.27
C GLN A 537 7.48 10.04 20.84
N PRO A 538 6.35 10.67 20.41
CA PRO A 538 6.29 11.33 19.12
C PRO A 538 7.32 12.45 19.01
N ARG A 539 8.24 12.30 18.06
CA ARG A 539 9.20 13.32 17.62
C ARG A 539 9.01 13.60 16.13
N GLU A 540 9.42 14.77 15.69
CA GLU A 540 9.53 15.10 14.27
C GLU A 540 10.63 14.24 13.64
N ALA A 541 10.32 13.61 12.50
CA ALA A 541 11.32 12.84 11.77
C ALA A 541 12.29 13.81 11.09
N PRO A 542 13.59 13.48 10.96
CA PRO A 542 14.49 14.28 10.15
C PRO A 542 13.98 14.37 8.71
N GLN A 543 14.03 15.55 8.09
CA GLN A 543 13.59 15.74 6.70
C GLN A 543 14.43 14.87 5.75
N MET A 544 13.81 13.82 5.21
CA MET A 544 14.42 12.90 4.26
C MET A 544 14.16 13.38 2.84
N THR A 545 15.01 14.26 2.31
CA THR A 545 14.91 14.66 0.89
C THR A 545 15.33 13.50 -0.01
N SER A 546 14.61 13.26 -1.11
CA SER A 546 15.06 12.33 -2.16
C SER A 546 16.48 12.71 -2.60
N LYS A 547 17.36 11.71 -2.78
CA LYS A 547 18.75 12.01 -3.17
C LYS A 547 18.73 12.72 -4.53
N PRO A 548 19.21 13.96 -4.64
CA PRO A 548 19.20 14.66 -5.91
C PRO A 548 20.05 13.86 -6.90
N VAL A 549 19.51 13.57 -8.08
CA VAL A 549 20.31 13.00 -9.17
C VAL A 549 21.41 14.01 -9.49
N PRO A 550 22.70 13.71 -9.22
CA PRO A 550 23.75 14.65 -9.58
C PRO A 550 23.82 14.66 -11.10
N ILE A 551 23.42 15.78 -11.71
CA ILE A 551 23.67 16.03 -13.12
C ILE A 551 25.18 15.85 -13.34
N PRO A 552 25.62 14.92 -14.21
CA PRO A 552 27.04 14.73 -14.51
C PRO A 552 27.69 16.06 -14.88
N ALA A 553 28.93 16.31 -14.48
CA ALA A 553 29.60 17.60 -14.74
C ALA A 553 29.52 18.02 -16.22
N MET A 554 29.64 17.05 -17.13
CA MET A 554 29.47 17.24 -18.57
C MET A 554 28.05 17.72 -18.97
N ALA A 555 27.01 17.24 -18.31
CA ALA A 555 25.63 17.67 -18.57
C ALA A 555 25.31 19.05 -17.94
N ARG A 556 26.01 19.44 -16.86
CA ARG A 556 25.98 20.83 -16.35
C ARG A 556 26.65 21.79 -17.34
N GLU A 557 27.82 21.42 -17.86
CA GLU A 557 28.54 22.23 -18.85
C GLU A 557 27.78 22.35 -20.19
N MET A 558 27.05 21.30 -20.60
CA MET A 558 26.17 21.38 -21.77
C MET A 558 24.91 22.22 -21.52
N LEU A 559 24.36 22.23 -20.30
CA LEU A 559 23.24 23.12 -19.94
C LEU A 559 23.68 24.59 -19.89
N ASP A 560 24.88 24.88 -19.34
CA ASP A 560 25.48 26.22 -19.36
C ASP A 560 25.90 26.65 -20.78
N GLY A 561 26.23 25.71 -21.66
CA GLY A 561 26.53 25.96 -23.07
C GLY A 561 25.31 26.21 -23.97
N VAL A 562 24.10 25.95 -23.47
CA VAL A 562 22.82 26.16 -24.20
C VAL A 562 22.07 27.40 -23.66
N GLY A 563 22.68 28.15 -22.74
CA GLY A 563 22.12 29.36 -22.12
C GLY A 563 22.38 30.67 -22.86
N ASP A 564 22.28 30.72 -24.19
CA ASP A 564 22.23 31.98 -24.96
C ASP A 564 21.18 31.94 -26.09
N ILE A 565 19.92 31.70 -25.70
CA ILE A 565 18.75 32.11 -26.48
C ILE A 565 17.82 32.86 -25.53
N GLY A 566 17.95 34.19 -25.54
CA GLY A 566 17.28 35.08 -24.60
C GLY A 566 15.75 35.15 -24.76
N ALA A 567 15.07 35.16 -23.61
CA ALA A 567 13.92 36.01 -23.33
C ALA A 567 13.78 36.11 -21.80
N GLY A 568 13.99 37.31 -21.26
CA GLY A 568 14.29 37.53 -19.85
C GLY A 568 13.09 37.55 -18.90
N ILE A 569 13.37 37.16 -17.66
CA ILE A 569 12.80 37.76 -16.44
C ILE A 569 13.99 37.90 -15.47
N GLY A 570 14.43 39.13 -15.26
CA GLY A 570 15.64 39.43 -14.49
C GLY A 570 15.42 39.40 -12.98
N LEU A 571 16.51 39.19 -12.25
CA LEU A 571 16.74 39.71 -10.90
C LEU A 571 18.23 39.60 -10.53
N GLY A 572 18.88 40.77 -10.42
CA GLY A 572 19.85 41.09 -9.37
C GLY A 572 21.27 40.52 -9.45
N ALA A 573 22.15 41.17 -10.24
CA ALA A 573 23.59 41.01 -10.15
C ALA A 573 24.16 41.69 -8.88
N GLY A 574 24.83 40.92 -8.01
CA GLY A 574 25.63 41.41 -6.89
C GLY A 574 27.12 41.13 -7.11
N VAL A 575 27.91 42.18 -7.32
CA VAL A 575 29.37 42.16 -7.50
C VAL A 575 30.05 42.58 -6.17
N PRO A 576 31.31 42.14 -5.90
CA PRO A 576 31.75 41.68 -4.59
C PRO A 576 32.41 42.72 -3.68
N VAL A 577 32.48 42.36 -2.39
CA VAL A 577 33.07 43.13 -1.31
C VAL A 577 34.60 43.10 -1.37
N LYS A 578 35.23 44.28 -1.43
CA LYS A 578 36.62 44.48 -1.00
C LYS A 578 36.74 45.77 -0.18
N ALA A 579 37.43 45.65 0.96
CA ALA A 579 37.58 46.66 1.99
C ALA A 579 38.37 47.90 1.54
N GLY A 580 38.02 49.07 2.11
CA GLY A 580 38.75 50.32 1.91
C GLY A 580 38.44 51.36 3.00
N TYR A 581 39.51 51.81 3.63
CA TYR A 581 39.68 52.86 4.65
C TYR A 581 38.78 54.11 4.54
N GLY A 582 38.47 54.70 5.70
CA GLY A 582 37.65 55.91 5.85
C GLY A 582 38.37 57.24 5.64
N VAL A 583 37.57 58.31 5.72
CA VAL A 583 38.00 59.72 5.82
C VAL A 583 36.95 60.47 6.68
N GLY A 584 37.42 61.27 7.65
CA GLY A 584 36.64 62.18 8.51
C GLY A 584 36.09 63.41 7.74
N ALA A 585 35.45 64.42 8.33
CA ALA A 585 35.41 64.89 9.71
C ALA A 585 34.29 65.95 9.91
N HIS A 586 34.01 66.26 11.19
CA HIS A 586 33.44 67.50 11.78
C HIS A 586 31.93 67.79 11.60
N ASN A 587 31.17 68.32 12.59
CA ASN A 587 31.46 68.92 13.91
C ASN A 587 30.15 69.00 14.74
N GLY A 588 30.23 69.10 16.08
CA GLY A 588 29.16 69.75 16.87
C GLY A 588 28.88 69.26 18.30
N ALA A 589 29.71 69.71 19.24
CA ALA A 589 29.47 70.02 20.66
C ALA A 589 28.17 69.57 21.38
N SER A 590 28.29 68.97 22.58
CA SER A 590 27.99 69.65 23.86
C SER A 590 28.34 68.78 25.08
N TYR A 591 28.43 69.46 26.21
CA TYR A 591 29.07 69.20 27.49
C TYR A 591 28.43 68.14 28.41
N TYR A 592 29.34 67.44 29.11
CA TYR A 592 29.38 67.06 30.53
C TYR A 592 28.26 66.25 31.23
N SER A 593 28.72 65.08 31.69
CA SER A 593 28.60 64.51 33.04
C SER A 593 27.21 64.32 33.66
N ASN A 594 26.85 63.06 33.92
CA ASN A 594 27.10 62.47 35.24
C ASN A 594 26.71 60.98 35.26
N ARG A 595 27.64 60.17 35.77
CA ARG A 595 27.39 58.89 36.45
C ARG A 595 26.88 59.17 37.90
N PRO A 596 26.47 58.17 38.70
CA PRO A 596 26.23 56.75 38.39
C PRO A 596 24.89 56.23 38.94
N ASN A 597 24.41 55.12 38.39
CA ASN A 597 24.47 53.81 39.07
C ASN A 597 24.08 52.72 38.08
#